data_AF-A0A5S3R1H5-F1
#
_entry.id   AF-A0A5S3R1H5-F1
#
_cell.length_a   1.000
_cell.length_b   1.000
_cell.length_c   1.000
_cell.angle_alpha   90.00
_cell.angle_beta   90.00
_cell.angle_gamma   90.00
#
_symmetry.space_group_name_H-M   'P 1'
#
loop_
_entity.id
_entity.type
_entity.pdbx_description
1 polymer ?
#
loop_
_entity_poly.entity_id
_entity_poly.type
_entity_poly.pdbx_seq_one_letter_code
_entity_poly.pdbx_strand_id
1 'polypeptide(L)'
;MKFSRIFKETKLIWPSKVNVADGTLSEEGGYFPQLSAEWDLAKNRVSSLNEFNELMVWAIFCGLHKLAIETLKSGGNEISIKNIDRRYVEYKFSESLKSYKRALRNSYVNDLES
;
A
#
# COMPACT_ATOMS: atom_id res chain seq x y z
N MET A 1 10.43 10.95 -9.45
CA MET A 1 8.98 10.79 -9.73
C MET A 1 8.15 11.20 -8.50
N LYS A 2 7.22 12.15 -8.63
CA LYS A 2 6.43 12.69 -7.50
C LYS A 2 5.52 11.63 -6.86
N PHE A 3 5.46 11.57 -5.53
CA PHE A 3 4.63 10.63 -4.75
C PHE A 3 3.17 10.59 -5.23
N SER A 4 2.55 11.75 -5.43
CA SER A 4 1.15 11.87 -5.83
C SER A 4 0.85 11.24 -7.18
N ARG A 5 1.83 11.21 -8.09
CA ARG A 5 1.72 10.57 -9.40
C ARG A 5 1.79 9.05 -9.24
N ILE A 6 2.84 8.54 -8.58
CA ILE A 6 3.02 7.10 -8.32
C ILE A 6 1.78 6.56 -7.60
N PHE A 7 1.34 7.23 -6.53
CA PHE A 7 0.16 6.82 -5.77
C PHE A 7 -1.09 6.72 -6.65
N LYS A 8 -1.36 7.72 -7.51
CA LYS A 8 -2.52 7.67 -8.43
C LYS A 8 -2.42 6.51 -9.41
N GLU A 9 -1.27 6.32 -10.03
CA GLU A 9 -1.03 5.26 -11.02
C GLU A 9 -1.14 3.87 -10.35
N THR A 10 -0.43 3.65 -9.24
CA THR A 10 -0.44 2.37 -8.54
C THR A 10 -1.81 2.07 -7.93
N LYS A 11 -2.55 3.07 -7.44
CA LYS A 11 -3.90 2.87 -6.88
C LYS A 11 -4.89 2.25 -7.87
N LEU A 12 -4.74 2.51 -9.18
CA LEU A 12 -5.60 1.95 -10.22
C LEU A 12 -5.42 0.44 -10.42
N ILE A 13 -4.31 -0.11 -9.92
CA ILE A 13 -3.98 -1.53 -10.02
C ILE A 13 -4.80 -2.36 -9.01
N TRP A 14 -5.18 -1.73 -7.90
CA TRP A 14 -5.93 -2.37 -6.84
C TRP A 14 -7.43 -2.42 -7.17
N PRO A 15 -8.14 -3.48 -6.73
CA PRO A 15 -9.59 -3.52 -6.82
C PRO A 15 -10.20 -2.37 -6.01
N SER A 16 -11.37 -1.90 -6.42
CA SER A 16 -12.05 -0.80 -5.74
C SER A 16 -12.47 -1.17 -4.31
N LYS A 17 -12.75 -2.46 -4.09
CA LYS A 17 -13.22 -3.03 -2.85
C LYS A 17 -12.54 -4.38 -2.63
N VAL A 18 -12.27 -4.72 -1.37
CA VAL A 18 -11.69 -6.01 -0.97
C VAL A 18 -12.51 -6.53 0.19
N ASN A 19 -12.95 -7.78 0.10
CA ASN A 19 -13.58 -8.47 1.22
C ASN A 19 -12.47 -8.92 2.20
N VAL A 20 -12.70 -8.71 3.49
CA VAL A 20 -11.76 -8.97 4.59
C VAL A 20 -12.40 -9.84 5.68
N ALA A 21 -13.54 -10.46 5.39
CA ALA A 21 -14.25 -11.37 6.31
C ALA A 21 -13.44 -12.63 6.63
N ASP A 22 -12.53 -12.99 5.74
CA ASP A 22 -11.59 -14.10 5.91
C ASP A 22 -10.41 -13.73 6.84
N GLY A 23 -10.43 -12.51 7.37
CA GLY A 23 -9.42 -12.00 8.26
C GLY A 23 -9.45 -12.63 9.65
N THR A 24 -8.26 -12.90 10.19
CA THR A 24 -8.07 -13.29 11.59
C THR A 24 -7.26 -12.22 12.31
N LEU A 25 -7.78 -11.71 13.42
CA LEU A 25 -7.07 -10.75 14.27
C LEU A 25 -6.25 -11.48 15.34
N SER A 26 -5.09 -10.91 15.68
CA SER A 26 -4.25 -11.31 16.81
C SER A 26 -3.85 -10.07 17.62
N GLU A 27 -3.21 -10.26 18.78
CA GLU A 27 -2.67 -9.15 19.58
C GLU A 27 -1.64 -8.31 18.81
N GLU A 28 -0.92 -8.95 17.88
CA GLU A 28 0.14 -8.33 17.08
C GLU A 28 -0.34 -7.74 15.75
N GLY A 29 -1.59 -8.00 15.33
CA GLY A 29 -2.12 -7.48 14.07
C GLY A 29 -3.30 -8.27 13.49
N GLY A 30 -3.24 -8.55 12.19
CA GLY A 30 -4.25 -9.35 11.51
C GLY A 30 -3.71 -9.99 10.24
N TYR A 31 -4.25 -11.14 9.87
CA TYR A 31 -3.94 -11.83 8.63
C TYR A 31 -5.19 -11.89 7.76
N PHE A 32 -5.08 -11.46 6.49
CA PHE A 32 -6.18 -11.35 5.55
C PHE A 32 -5.78 -12.04 4.23
N PRO A 33 -6.18 -13.31 4.02
CA PRO A 33 -5.79 -14.07 2.83
C PRO A 33 -6.16 -13.38 1.51
N GLN A 34 -7.38 -12.88 1.37
CA GLN A 34 -7.84 -12.19 0.15
C GLN A 34 -7.05 -10.92 -0.12
N LEU A 35 -6.83 -10.09 0.90
CA LEU A 35 -6.01 -8.89 0.76
C LEU A 35 -4.54 -9.23 0.40
N SER A 36 -4.02 -10.34 0.91
CA SER A 36 -2.67 -10.81 0.58
C SER A 36 -2.56 -11.28 -0.86
N ALA A 37 -3.58 -11.97 -1.38
CA ALA A 37 -3.65 -12.34 -2.79
C ALA A 37 -3.71 -11.11 -3.72
N GLU A 38 -4.48 -10.08 -3.34
CA GLU A 38 -4.52 -8.81 -4.10
C GLU A 38 -3.16 -8.09 -4.09
N TRP A 39 -2.40 -8.19 -2.99
CA TRP A 39 -1.04 -7.67 -2.93
C TRP A 39 -0.11 -8.39 -3.91
N ASP A 40 -0.14 -9.72 -3.96
CA ASP A 40 0.65 -10.51 -4.91
C ASP A 40 0.31 -10.16 -6.37
N LEU A 41 -0.98 -10.01 -6.69
CA LEU A 41 -1.43 -9.58 -8.01
C LEU A 41 -0.94 -8.16 -8.33
N ALA A 42 -1.05 -7.21 -7.39
CA ALA A 42 -0.59 -5.85 -7.58
C ALA A 42 0.92 -5.79 -7.80
N LYS A 43 1.70 -6.55 -7.01
CA LYS A 43 3.16 -6.66 -7.13
C LYS A 43 3.56 -7.22 -8.50
N ASN A 44 2.89 -8.28 -8.96
CA ASN A 44 3.16 -8.87 -10.28
C ASN A 44 2.85 -7.92 -11.44
N ARG A 45 1.84 -7.05 -11.30
CA ARG A 45 1.51 -6.05 -12.32
C ARG A 45 2.53 -4.91 -12.41
N VAL A 46 3.24 -4.60 -11.32
CA VAL A 46 4.21 -3.50 -11.29
C VAL A 46 5.68 -3.93 -11.40
N SER A 47 5.97 -5.23 -11.31
CA SER A 47 7.34 -5.76 -11.30
C SER A 47 8.16 -5.42 -12.55
N SER A 48 7.48 -5.13 -13.66
CA SER A 48 8.11 -4.69 -14.91
C SER A 48 8.16 -3.17 -15.10
N LEU A 49 7.57 -2.38 -14.19
CA LEU A 49 7.45 -0.92 -14.34
C LEU A 49 8.66 -0.18 -13.76
N ASN A 50 8.81 -0.19 -12.43
CA ASN A 50 9.97 0.37 -11.72
C ASN A 50 9.91 0.07 -10.20
N GLU A 51 11.05 0.21 -9.53
CA GLU A 51 11.20 0.00 -8.08
C GLU A 51 10.29 0.93 -7.24
N PHE A 52 9.94 2.13 -7.72
CA PHE A 52 9.03 3.04 -6.99
C PHE A 52 7.59 2.53 -6.95
N ASN A 53 7.11 1.89 -8.01
CA ASN A 53 5.79 1.29 -8.06
C ASN A 53 5.72 0.07 -7.13
N GLU A 54 6.78 -0.74 -7.05
CA GLU A 54 6.86 -1.83 -6.07
C GLU A 54 6.78 -1.31 -4.63
N LEU A 55 7.54 -0.25 -4.33
CA LEU A 55 7.49 0.41 -3.01
C LEU A 55 6.10 1.00 -2.73
N MET A 56 5.43 1.55 -3.74
CA MET A 56 4.08 2.09 -3.58
C MET A 56 3.04 0.98 -3.38
N VAL A 57 3.17 -0.15 -4.05
CA VAL A 57 2.31 -1.34 -3.82
C VAL A 57 2.42 -1.76 -2.36
N TRP A 58 3.63 -1.85 -1.81
CA TRP A 58 3.83 -2.13 -0.40
C TRP A 58 3.18 -1.08 0.52
N ALA A 59 3.38 0.20 0.25
CA ALA A 59 2.81 1.27 1.05
C ALA A 59 1.26 1.28 1.04
N ILE A 60 0.65 1.04 -0.14
CA ILE A 60 -0.80 0.90 -0.27
C ILE A 60 -1.30 -0.33 0.48
N PHE A 61 -0.61 -1.47 0.37
CA PHE A 61 -0.93 -2.66 1.13
C PHE A 61 -0.96 -2.40 2.64
N CYS A 62 0.06 -1.71 3.20
CA CYS A 62 0.05 -1.33 4.61
C CYS A 62 -1.18 -0.48 4.98
N GLY A 63 -1.57 0.47 4.12
CA GLY A 63 -2.76 1.30 4.35
C GLY A 63 -4.07 0.51 4.30
N LEU A 64 -4.21 -0.41 3.34
CA LEU A 64 -5.37 -1.30 3.26
C LEU A 64 -5.42 -2.28 4.43
N HIS A 65 -4.28 -2.79 4.87
CA HIS A 65 -4.18 -3.73 5.97
C HIS A 65 -4.59 -3.08 7.30
N LYS A 66 -4.13 -1.85 7.56
CA LYS A 66 -4.60 -1.04 8.68
C LYS A 66 -6.13 -0.85 8.64
N LEU A 67 -6.66 -0.49 7.47
CA LEU A 67 -8.10 -0.31 7.28
C LEU A 67 -8.89 -1.64 7.47
N ALA A 68 -8.32 -2.77 7.04
CA ALA A 68 -8.90 -4.10 7.22
C ALA A 68 -9.03 -4.46 8.71
N ILE A 69 -7.98 -4.20 9.50
CA ILE A 69 -8.00 -4.39 10.95
C ILE A 69 -9.10 -3.55 11.61
N GLU A 70 -9.17 -2.24 11.29
CA GLU A 70 -10.17 -1.33 11.84
C GLU A 70 -11.60 -1.76 11.46
N THR A 71 -11.78 -2.20 10.21
CA THR A 71 -13.07 -2.68 9.69
C THR A 71 -13.50 -3.95 10.39
N LEU A 72 -12.61 -4.95 10.51
CA LEU A 72 -12.95 -6.21 11.16
C LEU A 72 -13.21 -6.03 12.67
N LYS A 73 -12.44 -5.17 13.34
CA LYS A 73 -12.68 -4.81 14.76
C LYS A 73 -14.03 -4.14 15.01
N SER A 74 -14.55 -3.42 14.02
CA SER A 74 -15.88 -2.78 14.08
C SER A 74 -17.02 -3.68 13.59
N GLY A 75 -16.74 -4.95 13.26
CA GLY A 75 -17.72 -5.92 12.76
C GLY A 75 -18.03 -5.80 11.26
N GLY A 76 -17.27 -4.97 10.53
CA GLY A 76 -17.34 -4.89 9.08
C GLY A 76 -16.56 -6.02 8.38
N ASN A 77 -16.81 -6.18 7.09
CA ASN A 77 -16.25 -7.27 6.28
C ASN A 77 -15.72 -6.84 4.90
N GLU A 78 -15.79 -5.57 4.55
CA GLU A 78 -15.35 -5.04 3.26
C GLU A 78 -14.64 -3.70 3.44
N ILE A 79 -13.51 -3.54 2.77
CA ILE A 79 -12.77 -2.28 2.71
C ILE A 79 -12.80 -1.69 1.30
N SER A 80 -12.66 -0.37 1.21
CA SER A 80 -12.61 0.37 -0.05
C SER A 80 -11.28 1.08 -0.21
N ILE A 81 -10.64 0.94 -1.37
CA ILE A 81 -9.41 1.68 -1.73
C ILE A 81 -9.63 3.20 -1.73
N LYS A 82 -10.87 3.68 -1.75
CA LYS A 82 -11.18 5.11 -1.63
C LYS A 82 -11.00 5.63 -0.20
N ASN A 83 -11.12 4.75 0.79
CA ASN A 83 -11.09 5.09 2.22
C ASN A 83 -9.69 4.93 2.85
N ILE A 84 -8.69 4.54 2.04
CA ILE A 84 -7.30 4.43 2.49
C ILE A 84 -6.77 5.78 3.00
N ASP A 85 -6.15 5.74 4.18
CA ASP A 85 -5.46 6.89 4.75
C ASP A 85 -4.20 7.22 3.91
N ARG A 86 -4.34 8.23 3.05
CA ARG A 86 -3.26 8.69 2.18
C ARG A 86 -2.03 9.14 2.95
N ARG A 87 -2.19 9.78 4.13
CA ARG A 87 -1.04 10.26 4.92
C ARG A 87 -0.25 9.08 5.47
N TYR A 88 -0.94 8.04 5.92
CA TYR A 88 -0.30 6.82 6.37
C TYR A 88 0.46 6.11 5.24
N VAL A 89 -0.11 6.04 4.03
CA VAL A 89 0.59 5.50 2.85
C VAL A 89 1.85 6.30 2.53
N GLU A 90 1.78 7.63 2.55
CA GLU A 90 2.93 8.50 2.31
C GLU A 90 4.04 8.31 3.34
N TYR A 91 3.67 8.14 4.61
CA TYR A 91 4.59 7.80 5.68
C TYR A 91 5.28 6.45 5.42
N LYS A 92 4.53 5.37 5.14
CA LYS A 92 5.09 4.03 4.87
C LYS A 92 5.97 4.01 3.62
N PHE A 93 5.60 4.75 2.59
CA PHE A 93 6.39 4.91 1.38
C PHE A 93 7.72 5.61 1.68
N SER A 94 7.69 6.72 2.42
CA SER A 94 8.88 7.48 2.81
C SER A 94 9.80 6.71 3.76
N GLU A 95 9.23 5.95 4.69
CA GLU A 95 9.95 5.03 5.57
C GLU A 95 10.67 3.96 4.76
N SER A 96 9.97 3.32 3.82
CA SER A 96 10.52 2.25 2.98
C SER A 96 11.62 2.78 2.06
N LEU A 97 11.47 3.99 1.51
CA LEU A 97 12.50 4.67 0.72
C LEU A 97 13.79 4.95 1.50
N LYS A 98 13.71 5.23 2.81
CA LYS A 98 14.91 5.44 3.64
C LYS A 98 15.71 4.16 3.82
N SER A 99 15.03 3.01 3.83
CA SER A 99 15.64 1.68 3.95
C SER A 99 16.05 1.09 2.60
N TYR A 100 15.57 1.65 1.47
CA TYR A 100 15.88 1.19 0.11
C TYR A 100 17.16 1.84 -0.46
N LYS A 101 17.76 1.21 -1.47
CA LYS A 101 19.07 1.58 -2.08
C LYS A 101 19.29 3.10 -2.18
N ARG A 102 20.45 3.56 -1.71
CA ARG A 102 20.86 4.99 -1.60
C ARG A 102 20.65 5.82 -2.87
N ALA A 103 20.78 5.21 -4.06
CA ALA A 103 20.59 5.89 -5.35
C ALA A 103 19.13 6.29 -5.62
N LEU A 104 18.15 5.45 -5.24
CA LEU A 104 16.72 5.74 -5.42
C LEU A 104 16.24 6.84 -4.48
N ARG A 105 16.74 6.82 -3.23
CA ARG A 105 16.48 7.87 -2.23
C ARG A 105 16.88 9.25 -2.75
N ASN A 106 18.05 9.37 -3.37
CA ASN A 106 18.52 10.64 -3.94
C ASN A 106 17.62 11.12 -5.09
N SER A 107 17.12 10.22 -5.94
CA SER A 107 16.16 10.57 -6.99
C SER A 107 14.82 11.07 -6.43
N TYR A 108 14.34 10.50 -5.31
CA TYR A 108 13.11 10.96 -4.66
C TYR A 108 13.27 12.33 -3.97
N VAL A 109 14.37 12.54 -3.25
CA VAL A 109 14.65 13.81 -2.56
C VAL A 109 14.75 14.96 -3.56
N ASN A 110 15.50 14.77 -4.65
CA ASN A 110 15.63 15.79 -5.69
C ASN A 110 14.29 16.14 -6.36
N ASP A 111 13.34 15.18 -6.44
CA ASP A 111 11.99 15.39 -6.98
C ASP A 111 11.04 16.11 -6.01
N LEU A 112 11.31 16.05 -4.70
CA LEU A 112 10.57 16.80 -3.68
C LEU A 112 11.01 18.26 -3.61
N GLU A 113 12.27 18.54 -3.93
CA GLU A 113 12.87 19.88 -3.92
C GLU A 113 12.68 20.65 -5.25
N SER A 114 12.08 20.02 -6.28
CA SER A 114 11.76 20.61 -7.60
C SER A 114 10.26 20.86 -7.84
#